data_AF-A0A7J3W9K2-F1
#
_entry.id   AF-A0A7J3W9K2-F1
#
_cell.length_a   1.000
_cell.length_b   1.000
_cell.length_c   1.000
_cell.angle_alpha   90.00
_cell.angle_beta   90.00
_cell.angle_gamma   90.00
#
_symmetry.space_group_name_H-M   'P 1'
#
loop_
_entity.id
_entity.type
_entity.pdbx_description
1 polymer ?
#
loop_
_entity_poly.entity_id
_entity_poly.type
_entity_poly.pdbx_seq_one_letter_code
_entity_poly.pdbx_strand_id
1 'polypeptide(L)'
;LYAALLRFKFQPTQCPYTGSSLGSDIRVLVNQLESRHPGITFTLLKSFEEIANNLKRSLEFPQVRKCRICGSPAMGDLCKACELLAKLKV
;
A
#
# COMPACT_ATOMS: atom_id res chain seq x y z
N LEU A 1 2.04 17.32 12.84
CA LEU A 1 2.55 18.68 13.14
C LEU A 1 2.16 19.69 12.06
N TYR A 2 2.63 19.53 10.82
CA TYR A 2 2.36 20.46 9.70
C TYR A 2 0.88 20.84 9.53
N ALA A 3 0.00 19.85 9.36
CA ALA A 3 -1.44 20.08 9.19
C ALA A 3 -2.09 20.78 10.40
N ALA A 4 -1.60 20.53 11.61
CA ALA A 4 -2.12 21.18 12.82
C ALA A 4 -1.71 22.65 12.91
N LEU A 5 -0.45 22.97 12.56
CA LEU A 5 0.06 24.35 12.54
C LEU A 5 -0.69 25.22 11.53
N LEU A 6 -0.99 24.66 10.36
CA LEU A 6 -1.76 25.35 9.31
C LEU A 6 -3.28 25.25 9.50
N ARG A 7 -3.74 24.63 10.59
CA ARG A 7 -5.17 24.44 10.93
C ARG A 7 -5.97 23.82 9.78
N PHE A 8 -5.37 22.88 9.06
CA PHE A 8 -6.11 22.08 8.09
C PHE A 8 -7.13 21.20 8.82
N LYS A 9 -8.35 21.17 8.29
CA LYS A 9 -9.37 20.23 8.74
C LYS A 9 -9.02 18.85 8.16
N PHE A 10 -8.84 17.86 9.03
CA PHE A 10 -8.63 16.47 8.66
C PHE A 10 -9.44 15.57 9.57
N GLN A 11 -9.66 14.34 9.12
CA GLN A 11 -10.37 13.30 9.84
C GLN A 11 -9.37 12.53 10.74
N PRO A 12 -9.46 12.58 12.08
CA PRO A 12 -8.45 12.02 12.98
C PRO A 12 -8.73 10.57 13.40
N THR A 13 -9.97 10.08 13.23
CA THR A 13 -10.41 8.75 13.67
C THR A 13 -9.77 7.65 12.83
N GLN A 14 -9.23 6.62 13.46
CA GLN A 14 -8.73 5.47 12.72
C GLN A 14 -9.89 4.55 12.30
N CYS A 15 -9.75 3.86 11.17
CA CYS A 15 -10.69 2.80 10.80
C CYS A 15 -10.65 1.68 11.85
N PRO A 16 -11.79 1.18 12.34
CA PRO A 16 -11.84 0.20 13.43
C PRO A 16 -11.10 -1.12 13.13
N TYR A 17 -10.92 -1.46 11.85
CA TYR A 17 -10.19 -2.67 11.42
C TYR A 17 -8.66 -2.48 11.32
N THR A 18 -8.13 -1.28 11.56
CA THR A 18 -6.69 -1.02 11.38
C THR A 18 -5.84 -1.51 12.52
N GLY A 19 -6.38 -1.59 13.74
CA GLY A 19 -5.62 -1.97 14.94
C GLY A 19 -5.04 -3.38 14.87
N SER A 20 -5.71 -4.31 14.18
CA SER A 20 -5.31 -5.70 14.02
C SER A 20 -4.60 -6.00 12.69
N SER A 21 -4.16 -4.95 11.97
CA SER A 21 -3.50 -5.15 10.67
C SER A 21 -2.00 -5.37 10.86
N LEU A 22 -1.43 -6.31 10.10
CA LEU A 22 0.03 -6.52 10.05
C LEU A 22 0.80 -5.22 9.75
N GLY A 23 0.20 -4.32 8.97
CA GLY A 23 0.78 -3.01 8.69
C GLY A 23 0.95 -2.13 9.94
N SER A 24 0.06 -2.24 10.93
CA SER A 24 0.19 -1.55 12.21
C SER A 24 1.37 -2.09 13.02
N ASP A 25 1.53 -3.41 13.08
CA ASP A 25 2.65 -4.04 13.81
C ASP A 25 4.00 -3.65 13.20
N ILE A 26 4.10 -3.71 11.86
CA ILE A 26 5.32 -3.29 11.14
C ILE A 26 5.64 -1.82 11.41
N ARG A 27 4.64 -0.93 11.43
CA ARG A 27 4.85 0.49 11.75
C ARG A 27 5.39 0.69 13.16
N VAL A 28 4.87 -0.04 14.15
CA VAL A 28 5.38 0.03 15.53
C VAL A 28 6.84 -0.39 15.57
N LEU A 29 7.20 -1.50 14.92
CA LEU A 29 8.58 -1.97 14.84
C LEU A 29 9.52 -0.95 14.19
N VAL A 30 9.14 -0.41 13.03
CA VAL A 30 9.96 0.58 12.31
C VAL A 30 10.13 1.85 13.14
N ASN A 31 9.08 2.32 13.82
CA ASN A 31 9.15 3.50 14.69
C ASN A 31 10.08 3.27 15.89
N GLN A 32 10.10 2.07 16.48
CA GLN A 32 11.03 1.72 17.57
C GLN A 32 12.49 1.65 17.10
N LEU A 33 12.72 1.32 15.82
CA LEU A 33 14.06 1.35 15.23
C LEU A 33 14.49 2.79 14.96
N GLU A 34 13.62 3.59 14.35
CA GLU A 34 13.87 5.02 14.10
C GLU A 34 14.19 5.78 15.39
N SER A 35 13.47 5.50 16.48
CA SER A 35 13.71 6.17 17.77
C SER A 35 15.07 5.83 18.38
N ARG A 36 15.61 4.63 18.11
CA ARG A 36 16.92 4.19 18.60
C ARG A 36 18.06 4.60 17.67
N HIS A 37 17.79 4.64 16.37
CA HIS A 37 18.75 4.91 15.31
C HIS A 37 18.10 5.81 14.26
N PRO A 38 18.24 7.15 14.41
CA PRO A 38 17.66 8.10 13.49
C PRO A 38 18.14 7.86 12.06
N GLY A 39 17.20 7.89 11.10
CA GLY A 39 17.45 7.68 9.69
C GLY A 39 17.20 6.26 9.18
N ILE A 40 16.90 5.27 10.06
CA ILE A 40 16.60 3.89 9.62
C ILE A 40 15.43 3.85 8.63
N THR A 41 14.36 4.61 8.88
CA THR A 41 13.18 4.63 8.02
C THR A 41 13.54 5.01 6.59
N PHE A 42 14.41 6.02 6.44
CA PHE A 42 14.88 6.47 5.13
C PHE A 42 15.84 5.49 4.48
N THR A 43 16.73 4.87 5.26
CA THR A 43 17.61 3.81 4.78
C THR A 43 16.82 2.61 4.25
N LEU A 44 15.80 2.15 4.99
CA LEU A 44 14.92 1.05 4.56
C LEU A 44 14.19 1.38 3.26
N LEU A 45 13.67 2.60 3.12
CA LEU A 45 13.03 3.07 1.89
C LEU A 45 14.01 3.01 0.71
N LYS A 46 15.21 3.56 0.86
CA LYS A 46 16.24 3.55 -0.19
C LYS A 46 16.62 2.14 -0.61
N SER A 47 16.87 1.25 0.35
CA SER A 47 17.18 -0.15 0.06
C SER A 47 16.04 -0.84 -0.69
N PHE A 48 14.78 -0.57 -0.32
CA PHE A 48 13.63 -1.10 -1.05
C PHE A 48 13.58 -0.57 -2.50
N GLU A 49 13.81 0.73 -2.72
CA GLU A 49 13.82 1.32 -4.06
C GLU A 49 14.92 0.72 -4.94
N GLU A 50 16.12 0.51 -4.41
CA GLU A 50 17.23 -0.13 -5.12
C GLU A 50 16.87 -1.57 -5.53
N ILE A 51 16.33 -2.36 -4.59
CA ILE A 51 15.87 -3.73 -4.87
C ILE A 51 14.78 -3.72 -5.94
N ALA A 52 13.77 -2.86 -5.80
CA ALA A 52 12.66 -2.78 -6.75
C ALA A 52 13.13 -2.39 -8.15
N ASN A 53 14.07 -1.46 -8.27
CA ASN A 53 14.63 -1.04 -9.56
C ASN A 53 15.44 -2.16 -10.23
N ASN A 54 16.19 -2.94 -9.45
CA ASN A 54 16.91 -4.10 -9.97
C ASN A 54 15.96 -5.20 -10.45
N LEU A 55 14.88 -5.47 -9.71
CA LEU A 55 13.84 -6.43 -10.09
C LEU A 55 13.08 -6.03 -11.36
N LYS A 56 12.77 -4.74 -11.55
CA LYS A 56 12.09 -4.26 -12.77
C LYS A 56 12.85 -4.57 -14.05
N ARG A 57 14.18 -4.67 -13.98
CA ARG A 57 15.03 -4.98 -15.15
C ARG A 57 14.98 -6.46 -15.53
N SER A 58 14.61 -7.34 -14.61
CA SER A 58 14.63 -8.80 -14.80
C SER A 58 13.25 -9.43 -14.94
N LEU A 59 12.17 -8.67 -14.75
CA LEU A 59 10.80 -9.17 -14.80
C LEU A 59 10.12 -8.85 -16.13
N GLU A 60 9.58 -9.87 -16.79
CA GLU A 60 8.61 -9.67 -17.85
C GLU A 60 7.25 -9.28 -17.25
N PHE A 61 6.75 -8.11 -17.65
CA PHE A 61 5.44 -7.68 -17.21
C PHE A 61 4.34 -8.42 -17.98
N PRO A 62 3.39 -9.06 -17.29
CA PRO A 62 2.30 -9.74 -17.96
C PRO A 62 1.42 -8.73 -18.71
N GLN A 63 0.87 -9.19 -19.83
CA GLN A 63 -0.07 -8.39 -20.63
C GLN A 63 -1.31 -8.06 -19.81
N VAL A 64 -1.55 -6.77 -19.60
CA VAL A 64 -2.69 -6.25 -18.87
C VAL A 64 -3.87 -6.10 -19.84
N ARG A 65 -5.03 -6.65 -19.48
CA ARG A 65 -6.27 -6.53 -20.25
C ARG A 65 -7.22 -5.57 -19.55
N LYS A 66 -8.35 -5.26 -20.20
CA LYS A 66 -9.44 -4.50 -19.59
C LYS A 66 -10.51 -5.45 -19.05
N CYS A 67 -10.99 -5.17 -17.84
CA CYS A 67 -12.11 -5.87 -17.23
C CYS A 67 -13.36 -5.75 -18.11
N ARG A 68 -14.03 -6.86 -18.39
CA ARG A 68 -15.26 -6.90 -19.20
C ARG A 68 -16.44 -6.10 -18.62
N ILE A 69 -16.48 -5.90 -17.31
CA ILE A 69 -17.59 -5.21 -16.61
C ILE A 69 -17.33 -3.70 -16.46
N CYS A 70 -16.17 -3.32 -15.92
CA CYS A 70 -15.89 -1.92 -15.55
C CYS A 70 -14.76 -1.26 -16.35
N GLY A 71 -14.09 -1.99 -17.25
CA GLY A 71 -12.99 -1.47 -18.08
C GLY A 71 -11.65 -1.24 -17.36
N SER A 72 -11.57 -1.46 -16.04
CA SER A 72 -10.33 -1.31 -15.26
C SER A 72 -9.25 -2.34 -15.67
N PRO A 73 -7.96 -2.05 -15.41
CA PRO A 73 -6.87 -3.02 -15.61
C PRO A 73 -7.15 -4.36 -14.93
N ALA A 74 -6.99 -5.45 -15.67
CA ALA A 74 -7.25 -6.81 -15.22
C ALA A 74 -6.20 -7.78 -15.75
N MET A 75 -5.83 -8.76 -14.93
CA MET A 75 -4.95 -9.86 -15.31
C MET A 75 -5.71 -11.01 -16.01
N GLY A 76 -7.04 -11.05 -15.86
CA GLY A 76 -7.94 -12.00 -16.51
C GLY A 76 -9.12 -11.27 -17.18
N ASP A 77 -10.24 -11.98 -17.36
CA ASP A 77 -11.48 -11.41 -17.95
C ASP A 77 -12.13 -10.35 -17.04
N LEU A 78 -12.01 -10.52 -15.72
CA LEU A 78 -12.54 -9.61 -14.71
C LEU A 78 -11.42 -9.07 -13.81
N CYS A 79 -11.57 -7.84 -13.30
CA CYS A 79 -10.70 -7.33 -12.25
C CYS A 79 -11.06 -7.95 -10.89
N LYS A 80 -10.11 -7.97 -9.94
CA LYS A 80 -10.34 -8.56 -8.61
C LYS A 80 -11.49 -7.94 -7.84
N ALA A 81 -11.77 -6.64 -8.05
CA ALA A 81 -12.93 -5.99 -7.47
C ALA A 81 -14.26 -6.57 -8.01
N CYS A 82 -14.39 -6.72 -9.32
CA CYS A 82 -15.60 -7.30 -9.94
C CYS A 82 -15.76 -8.79 -9.57
N GLU A 83 -14.66 -9.56 -9.53
CA GLU A 83 -14.69 -10.96 -9.06
C GLU A 83 -15.20 -11.05 -7.62
N LEU A 84 -14.75 -10.16 -6.74
CA LEU A 84 -15.15 -10.13 -5.34
C LEU A 84 -16.64 -9.79 -5.20
N LEU A 85 -17.11 -8.75 -5.89
CA LEU A 85 -18.53 -8.36 -5.86
C LEU A 85 -19.45 -9.49 -6.37
N ALA A 86 -19.05 -10.18 -7.44
CA ALA A 86 -19.81 -11.32 -7.97
C ALA A 86 -19.91 -12.47 -6.95
N LYS A 87 -18.87 -12.68 -6.11
CA LYS A 87 -18.87 -13.70 -5.05
C LYS A 87 -19.70 -13.31 -3.82
N LEU A 88 -19.84 -12.02 -3.56
CA LEU A 88 -20.54 -11.51 -2.38
C LEU A 88 -22.07 -11.61 -2.49
N LYS A 89 -22.64 -11.97 -3.66
CA LYS A 89 -24.10 -12.07 -3.90
C LYS A 89 -24.88 -10.88 -3.31
N VAL A 90 -24.37 -9.66 -3.52
CA VAL A 90 -25.14 -8.43 -3.27
C VAL A 90 -26.05 -8.17 -4.45
#